data_AF-A0A7Y1YLC2-F1
#
_entry.id   AF-A0A7Y1YLC2-F1
#
_cell.length_a   1.000
_cell.length_b   1.000
_cell.length_c   1.000
_cell.angle_alpha   90.00
_cell.angle_beta   90.00
_cell.angle_gamma   90.00
#
_symmetry.space_group_name_H-M   'P 1'
#
loop_
_entity.id
_entity.type
_entity.pdbx_description
1 polymer ?
#
loop_
_entity_poly.entity_id
_entity_poly.type
_entity_poly.pdbx_seq_one_letter_code
_entity_poly.pdbx_strand_id
1 'polypeptide(L)' 'IDLVQTSCGFGVPYMKYVGERDQLGPWAEEKGKEGIEMYWEEKNVTSLDGHPTGIFEKNSDKI' A
#
# COMPACT_ATOMS: atom_id res chain seq x y z
N ILE A 1 13.12 7.58 18.99
CA ILE A 1 11.94 7.12 18.21
C ILE A 1 11.63 8.28 17.31
N ASP A 2 11.82 8.09 16.01
CA ASP A 2 11.92 9.23 15.09
C ASP A 2 10.71 9.34 14.16
N LEU A 3 9.93 8.25 14.01
CA LEU A 3 8.63 8.23 13.32
C LEU A 3 7.69 7.20 13.98
N VAL A 4 6.47 7.62 14.31
CA VAL A 4 5.37 6.75 14.74
C VAL A 4 4.15 7.10 13.91
N GLN A 5 3.52 6.11 13.27
CA GLN A 5 2.29 6.32 12.52
C GLN A 5 1.10 5.76 13.30
N THR A 6 0.05 6.58 13.40
CA THR A 6 -1.23 6.13 13.93
C THR A 6 -1.96 5.34 12.85
N SER A 7 -2.21 4.06 13.10
CA SER A 7 -3.08 3.30 12.22
C SER A 7 -4.54 3.62 12.54
N CYS A 8 -5.39 3.75 11.52
CA CYS A 8 -6.84 3.85 11.69
C CYS A 8 -7.50 2.48 11.93
N GLY A 9 -6.72 1.42 12.17
CA GLY A 9 -7.20 0.05 12.42
C GLY A 9 -7.63 -0.75 11.17
N PHE A 10 -7.88 -0.10 10.03
CA PHE A 10 -8.33 -0.75 8.77
C PHE A 10 -7.39 -1.87 8.27
N GLY A 11 -6.08 -1.71 8.48
CA GLY A 11 -5.05 -2.62 7.95
C GLY A 11 -4.35 -3.48 9.01
N VAL A 12 -4.70 -3.36 10.29
CA VAL A 12 -4.03 -4.09 11.37
C VAL A 12 -4.87 -5.32 11.73
N PRO A 13 -4.38 -6.54 11.48
CA PRO A 13 -5.13 -7.74 11.75
C PRO A 13 -5.18 -8.02 13.26
N TYR A 14 -6.23 -8.71 13.70
CA TYR A 14 -6.25 -9.29 15.04
C TYR A 14 -5.15 -10.37 15.16
N MET A 15 -4.65 -10.56 16.38
CA MET A 15 -3.62 -11.58 16.65
C MET A 15 -4.09 -13.00 16.28
N LYS A 16 -5.39 -13.27 16.44
CA LYS A 16 -6.02 -14.48 15.93
C LYS A 16 -6.67 -14.17 14.59
N TYR A 17 -6.62 -15.12 13.66
CA TYR A 17 -7.42 -15.05 12.46
C TYR A 17 -8.90 -15.06 12.83
N VAL A 18 -9.63 -14.03 12.41
CA VAL A 18 -11.07 -13.87 12.66
C VAL A 18 -11.87 -13.71 11.37
N GLY A 19 -11.21 -13.66 10.21
CA GLY A 19 -11.82 -13.41 8.91
C GLY A 19 -10.89 -12.66 7.96
N GLU A 20 -11.39 -12.40 6.76
CA GLU A 20 -10.71 -11.57 5.75
C GLU A 20 -10.83 -10.08 6.05
N ARG A 21 -10.21 -9.25 5.21
CA ARG A 21 -10.29 -7.78 5.31
C ARG A 21 -11.31 -7.26 4.32
N ASP A 22 -12.51 -6.99 4.79
CA ASP A 22 -13.65 -6.66 3.95
C ASP A 22 -13.57 -5.26 3.31
N GLN A 23 -12.58 -4.45 3.68
CA GLN A 23 -12.49 -3.04 3.27
C GLN A 23 -11.55 -2.79 2.08
N LEU A 24 -10.56 -3.66 1.85
CA LEU A 24 -9.57 -3.44 0.79
C LEU A 24 -10.15 -3.69 -0.61
N GLY A 25 -11.01 -4.70 -0.75
CA GLY A 25 -11.69 -5.02 -2.01
C GLY A 25 -12.58 -3.85 -2.48
N PRO A 26 -13.58 -3.43 -1.68
CA PRO A 26 -14.45 -2.31 -2.03
C PRO A 26 -13.71 -1.01 -2.32
N TRP A 27 -12.64 -0.71 -1.56
CA TRP A 27 -11.82 0.48 -1.82
C TRP A 27 -11.13 0.41 -3.19
N ALA A 28 -10.59 -0.75 -3.56
CA ALA A 28 -9.96 -0.93 -4.87
C ALA A 28 -10.99 -0.90 -6.02
N GLU A 29 -12.17 -1.49 -5.81
CA GLU A 29 -13.28 -1.44 -6.76
C GLU A 29 -13.79 -0.01 -6.98
N GLU A 30 -13.96 0.77 -5.91
CA GLU A 30 -14.38 2.17 -5.97
C GLU A 30 -13.35 3.05 -6.71
N LYS A 31 -12.05 2.79 -6.49
CA LYS A 31 -10.97 3.50 -7.19
C LYS A 31 -10.88 3.14 -8.68
N GLY A 32 -11.18 1.90 -9.03
CA GLY A 32 -10.95 1.39 -10.37
C GLY A 32 -9.47 1.31 -10.73
N LYS A 33 -9.16 0.74 -11.90
CA LYS A 33 -7.77 0.48 -12.32
C LYS A 33 -6.96 1.76 -12.45
N GLU A 34 -7.49 2.76 -13.14
CA GLU A 34 -6.80 4.04 -13.36
C GLU A 34 -6.57 4.78 -12.04
N GLY A 35 -7.56 4.76 -11.14
CA GLY A 35 -7.42 5.38 -9.82
C GLY A 35 -6.38 4.69 -8.94
N ILE A 36 -6.19 3.38 -9.10
CA ILE A 36 -5.13 2.63 -8.42
C ILE A 36 -3.74 2.98 -8.98
N GLU A 37 -3.60 3.06 -10.30
CA GLU A 37 -2.34 3.47 -10.95
C GLU A 37 -1.93 4.89 -10.50
N MET A 38 -2.88 5.84 -10.51
CA MET A 38 -2.66 7.19 -9.98
C MET A 38 -2.28 7.17 -8.49
N TYR A 39 -2.95 6.35 -7.68
CA TYR A 39 -2.62 6.24 -6.26
C TYR A 39 -1.17 5.78 -6.06
N TRP A 40 -0.68 4.85 -6.87
CA TRP A 40 0.72 4.41 -6.80
C TRP A 40 1.69 5.53 -7.13
N GLU A 41 1.41 6.30 -8.18
CA GLU A 41 2.22 7.47 -8.56
C GLU A 41 2.26 8.52 -7.46
N GLU A 42 1.12 8.81 -6.83
CA GLU A 42 1.00 9.87 -5.83
C GLU A 42 1.51 9.48 -4.44
N LYS A 43 1.35 8.20 -4.05
CA LYS A 43 1.53 7.77 -2.65
C LYS A 43 2.61 6.73 -2.44
N ASN A 44 3.00 5.99 -3.47
CA ASN A 44 3.82 4.79 -3.31
C ASN A 44 5.16 4.86 -4.05
N VAL A 45 5.53 6.01 -4.65
CA VAL A 45 6.84 6.20 -5.32
C VAL A 45 8.01 6.42 -4.35
N THR A 46 7.70 6.81 -3.11
CA THR A 46 8.69 7.05 -2.05
C THR A 46 8.32 6.24 -0.81
N SER A 47 9.30 5.55 -0.24
CA SER A 47 9.13 4.79 0.98
C SER A 47 9.02 5.69 2.22
N LEU A 48 8.63 5.10 3.35
CA LEU A 48 8.50 5.84 4.62
C LEU A 48 9.82 6.41 5.12
N ASP A 49 10.95 5.84 4.72
CA ASP A 49 12.31 6.30 5.01
C ASP A 49 12.92 7.17 3.88
N GLY A 50 12.11 7.56 2.89
CA GLY A 50 12.49 8.57 1.89
C GLY A 50 13.24 8.03 0.66
N HIS A 51 13.27 6.72 0.46
CA HIS A 51 13.91 6.10 -0.68
C HIS A 51 12.94 5.89 -1.86
N PRO A 52 13.41 5.95 -3.11
CA PRO A 52 12.59 5.57 -4.25
C PRO A 52 12.18 4.10 -4.14
N THR A 53 10.91 3.80 -4.41
CA THR A 53 10.39 2.43 -4.32
C THR A 53 10.64 1.59 -5.56
N GLY A 54 10.90 2.24 -6.71
CA GLY A 54 11.06 1.56 -7.99
C GLY A 54 9.79 0.81 -8.43
N ILE A 55 8.60 1.21 -7.96
CA ILE A 55 7.33 0.49 -8.20
C ILE A 55 6.96 0.37 -9.69
N PHE A 56 7.55 1.21 -10.56
CA PHE A 56 7.39 1.17 -12.00
C PHE A 56 8.62 0.61 -12.75
N GLU A 57 9.67 0.25 -12.02
CA GLU A 57 10.87 -0.39 -12.59
C GLU A 57 10.61 -1.89 -12.78
N LYS A 58 11.00 -2.42 -13.94
CA LYS A 58 10.90 -3.87 -14.18
C LYS A 58 12.06 -4.54 -13.44
N ASN A 59 11.78 -5.63 -12.70
CA ASN A 59 12.80 -6.48 -12.06
C ASN A 59 13.75 -7.19 -13.05
N SER A 60 13.73 -6.81 -14.33
CA SER A 60 14.51 -7.42 -15.42
C SER A 60 16.01 -7.13 -15.35
N ASP A 61 16.45 -6.22 -14.48
CA ASP A 61 17.84 -5.74 -14.41
C ASP A 61 18.66 -6.35 -13.25
N LYS A 62 18.15 -7.41 -12.59
CA LYS A 62 18.79 -8.05 -11.42
C LYS A 62 19.11 -9.54 -11.62
N ILE A 63 19.63 -9.94 -12.78
CA ILE A 63 20.25 -11.27 -13.01
C ILE A 63 21.74 -11.09 -13.27
#